data_AF-A0A8X7PK98-F1
#
_entry.id   AF-A0A8X7PK98-F1
#
_cell.length_a   1.000
_cell.length_b   1.000
_cell.length_c   1.000
_cell.angle_alpha   90.00
_cell.angle_beta   90.00
_cell.angle_gamma   90.00
#
_symmetry.space_group_name_H-M   'P 1'
#
loop_
_entity.id
_entity.type
_entity.pdbx_description
1 polymer ?
#
loop_
_entity_poly.entity_id
_entity_poly.type
_entity_poly.pdbx_seq_one_letter_code
_entity_poly.pdbx_strand_id
1 'polypeptide(L)'
;MSGTPIEKDPVEDYAQRVLIDGHDDQYQCVFDMPKDFGAVGAMRVVNLESKEIFLKEMKLEVPDGPVTFTFNSWVAPKSEDPTKRTFFSNKSYLPLKTPEPLKQLQKEELETLQGKNREGDHEFKKFERVYDYDVYNDVGNPDKDPELARPVMGGLSHPYPRRCKTGRKPSRKYPSIETRKGDFYVPRDEEWSTVKGTAFTGTTILAALPAALPQIEAFLLDPNMPFPHFKSIENLFEEGIEIPKDTGLFSLIPRIFKAIAAEAEDILLFESPILLDSTNFFNPPLYIYIQFCIKLASYNLT
;
A
#
# COMPACT_ATOMS: atom_id res chain seq x y z
N MET A 1 35.07 21.32 25.91
CA MET A 1 35.03 19.85 26.07
C MET A 1 33.59 19.42 25.88
N SER A 2 33.19 19.04 24.66
CA SER A 2 31.84 18.51 24.42
C SER A 2 31.85 17.04 24.79
N GLY A 3 31.18 16.67 25.89
CA GLY A 3 30.98 15.27 26.25
C GLY A 3 30.31 14.54 25.09
N THR A 4 30.74 13.31 24.84
CA THR A 4 30.02 12.37 23.96
C THR A 4 28.58 12.25 24.47
N PRO A 5 27.56 12.41 23.62
CA PRO A 5 26.18 12.21 24.04
C PRO A 5 26.02 10.74 24.49
N ILE A 6 25.79 10.55 25.78
CA ILE A 6 25.54 9.23 26.37
C ILE A 6 24.07 8.91 26.21
N GLU A 7 23.74 7.70 25.76
CA GLU A 7 22.37 7.18 25.74
C GLU A 7 21.81 7.19 27.16
N LYS A 8 20.61 7.76 27.33
CA LYS A 8 19.94 7.84 28.63
C LYS A 8 18.87 6.77 28.73
N ASP A 9 18.58 6.36 29.96
CA ASP A 9 17.49 5.41 30.22
C ASP A 9 16.17 5.94 29.62
N PRO A 10 15.40 5.09 28.91
CA PRO A 10 14.15 5.51 28.29
C PRO A 10 13.11 5.84 29.36
N VAL A 11 12.30 6.86 29.09
CA VAL A 11 11.10 7.20 29.88
C VAL A 11 9.88 6.58 29.19
N GLU A 12 8.99 5.99 29.98
CA GLU A 12 7.80 5.28 29.48
C GLU A 12 6.53 5.83 30.12
N ASP A 13 5.44 5.89 29.37
CA ASP A 13 4.09 6.20 29.85
C ASP A 13 3.04 5.53 28.95
N TYR A 14 1.79 5.46 29.43
CA TYR A 14 0.65 4.88 28.74
C TYR A 14 -0.26 5.96 28.15
N ALA A 15 -0.47 5.88 26.83
CA ALA A 15 -1.36 6.77 26.12
C ALA A 15 -2.84 6.49 26.49
N GLN A 16 -3.54 7.50 26.96
CA GLN A 16 -4.97 7.45 27.26
C GLN A 16 -5.76 8.12 26.15
N ARG A 17 -6.88 7.51 25.73
CA ARG A 17 -7.74 8.06 24.68
C ARG A 17 -8.53 9.25 25.21
N VAL A 18 -8.47 10.39 24.51
CA VAL A 18 -9.06 11.67 24.93
C VAL A 18 -10.20 12.13 24.00
N LEU A 19 -10.12 11.85 22.70
CA LEU A 19 -11.12 12.29 21.71
C LEU A 19 -11.44 11.17 20.72
N ILE A 20 -12.71 11.07 20.33
CA ILE A 20 -13.21 10.24 19.23
C ILE A 20 -13.97 11.19 18.29
N ASP A 21 -13.37 11.54 17.15
CA ASP A 21 -13.98 12.45 16.16
C ASP A 21 -14.56 11.71 14.94
N GLY A 22 -14.78 10.39 15.06
CA GLY A 22 -15.32 9.53 13.99
C GLY A 22 -14.36 9.28 12.81
N HIS A 23 -13.37 10.14 12.60
CA HIS A 23 -12.32 9.99 11.60
C HIS A 23 -10.99 9.49 12.20
N ASP A 24 -10.55 10.11 13.30
CA ASP A 24 -9.32 9.76 14.01
C ASP A 24 -9.53 9.80 15.53
N ASP A 25 -8.95 8.82 16.23
CA ASP A 25 -8.88 8.79 17.68
C ASP A 25 -7.64 9.57 18.15
N GLN A 26 -7.80 10.42 19.18
CA GLN A 26 -6.68 11.13 19.80
C GLN A 26 -6.33 10.53 21.15
N TYR A 27 -5.03 10.41 21.40
CA TYR A 27 -4.48 9.89 22.64
C TYR A 27 -3.48 10.88 23.24
N GLN A 28 -3.40 10.89 24.57
CA GLN A 28 -2.50 11.75 25.34
C GLN A 28 -1.71 10.92 26.36
N CYS A 29 -0.44 11.26 26.53
CA CYS A 29 0.45 10.72 27.57
C CYS A 29 1.33 11.86 28.12
N VAL A 30 1.86 11.67 29.32
CA VAL A 30 2.72 12.63 30.03
C VAL A 30 3.97 11.89 30.51
N PHE A 31 5.11 12.23 29.93
CA PHE A 31 6.40 11.64 30.29
C PHE A 31 7.07 12.43 31.42
N ASP A 32 7.46 11.74 32.50
CA ASP A 32 8.28 12.31 33.56
C ASP A 32 9.77 12.29 33.14
N MET A 33 10.19 13.34 32.43
CA MET A 33 11.54 13.45 31.87
C MET A 33 12.50 14.19 32.82
N PRO A 34 13.68 13.63 33.13
CA PRO A 34 14.73 14.33 33.86
C PRO A 34 15.10 15.68 33.21
N LYS A 35 15.44 16.69 34.01
CA LYS A 35 15.81 18.02 33.49
C LYS A 35 16.98 18.00 32.50
N ASP A 36 17.86 17.02 32.62
CA ASP A 36 19.03 16.86 31.77
C ASP A 36 18.81 15.85 30.63
N PHE A 37 17.58 15.32 30.43
CA PHE A 37 17.27 14.28 29.43
C PHE A 37 17.75 14.63 28.01
N GLY A 38 17.73 15.92 27.68
CA GLY A 38 18.20 16.43 26.40
C GLY A 38 17.16 16.28 25.29
N ALA A 39 17.60 16.39 24.04
CA ALA A 39 16.72 16.39 22.89
C ALA A 39 16.18 14.99 22.58
N VAL A 40 14.85 14.85 22.50
CA VAL A 40 14.19 13.60 22.10
C VAL A 40 14.33 13.38 20.59
N GLY A 41 15.02 12.31 20.21
CA GLY A 41 15.30 11.98 18.81
C GLY A 41 14.56 10.76 18.25
N ALA A 42 14.12 9.86 19.12
CA ALA A 42 13.42 8.64 18.77
C ALA A 42 12.41 8.26 19.87
N MET A 43 11.44 7.44 19.50
CA MET A 43 10.43 6.87 20.38
C MET A 43 10.23 5.40 20.03
N ARG A 44 9.98 4.57 21.05
CA ARG A 44 9.57 3.18 20.89
C ARG A 44 8.11 3.03 21.29
N VAL A 45 7.32 2.39 20.43
CA VAL A 45 5.88 2.19 20.63
C VAL A 45 5.57 0.70 20.69
N VAL A 46 4.70 0.34 21.63
CA VAL A 46 4.13 -1.00 21.75
C VAL A 46 2.62 -0.86 21.74
N ASN A 47 1.96 -1.62 20.87
CA ASN A 47 0.51 -1.67 20.85
C ASN A 47 0.01 -2.74 21.82
N LEU A 48 -0.65 -2.30 22.88
CA LEU A 48 -1.25 -3.19 23.90
C LEU A 48 -2.69 -3.59 23.58
N GLU A 49 -3.27 -3.03 22.51
CA GLU A 49 -4.59 -3.42 22.04
C GLU A 49 -4.57 -4.78 21.36
N SER A 50 -5.76 -5.38 21.25
CA SER A 50 -5.95 -6.67 20.57
C SER A 50 -5.90 -6.59 19.04
N LYS A 51 -5.97 -5.39 18.47
CA LYS A 51 -6.00 -5.14 17.02
C LYS A 51 -4.87 -4.20 16.62
N GLU A 52 -4.41 -4.31 15.38
CA GLU A 52 -3.45 -3.37 14.83
C GLU A 52 -4.00 -1.94 14.83
N ILE A 53 -3.11 -0.98 15.06
CA ILE A 53 -3.44 0.44 15.08
C ILE A 53 -2.63 1.16 14.00
N PHE A 54 -3.24 2.11 13.30
CA PHE A 54 -2.52 2.97 12.36
C PHE A 54 -2.15 4.27 13.06
N LEU A 55 -0.85 4.49 13.27
CA LEU A 55 -0.35 5.72 13.88
C LEU A 55 -0.06 6.75 12.79
N LYS A 56 -0.60 7.97 12.95
CA LYS A 56 -0.38 9.07 12.01
C LYS A 56 0.77 9.96 12.46
N GLU A 57 0.59 10.63 13.59
CA GLU A 57 1.55 11.58 14.12
C GLU A 57 1.54 11.61 15.65
N MET A 58 2.61 12.16 16.22
CA MET A 58 2.68 12.55 17.62
C MET A 58 3.36 13.92 17.72
N LYS A 59 2.82 14.77 18.59
CA LYS A 59 3.41 16.05 18.99
C LYS A 59 3.77 15.95 20.47
N LEU A 60 5.07 16.03 20.76
CA LEU A 60 5.61 16.02 22.09
C LEU A 60 6.00 17.43 22.49
N GLU A 61 5.30 18.00 23.46
CA GLU A 61 5.63 19.30 24.04
C GLU A 61 6.78 19.13 25.04
N VAL A 62 7.93 19.75 24.77
CA VAL A 62 9.09 19.80 25.69
C VAL A 62 9.51 21.24 25.97
N PRO A 63 10.25 21.53 27.06
CA PRO A 63 10.65 22.89 27.41
C PRO A 63 11.41 23.65 26.30
N ASP A 64 12.17 22.92 25.48
CA ASP A 64 12.95 23.48 24.36
C ASP A 64 12.14 23.68 23.06
N GLY A 65 10.83 23.43 23.09
CA GLY A 65 9.90 23.54 21.97
C GLY A 65 9.40 22.19 21.43
N PRO A 66 8.27 22.16 20.71
CA PRO A 66 7.60 20.92 20.34
C PRO A 66 8.45 20.04 19.40
N VAL A 67 8.43 18.73 19.63
CA VAL A 67 9.02 17.70 18.77
C VAL A 67 7.91 16.93 18.08
N THR A 68 7.95 16.85 16.75
CA THR A 68 6.97 16.11 15.96
C THR A 68 7.56 14.81 15.43
N PHE A 69 6.76 13.76 15.51
CA PHE A 69 7.00 12.46 14.88
C PHE A 69 5.91 12.22 13.84
N THR A 70 6.30 11.95 12.61
CA THR A 70 5.38 11.50 11.56
C THR A 70 5.58 10.00 11.34
N PHE A 71 4.57 9.20 11.64
CA PHE A 71 4.66 7.73 11.59
C PHE A 71 4.10 7.20 10.26
N ASN A 72 2.82 7.48 10.00
CA ASN A 72 2.03 6.90 8.90
C ASN A 72 2.27 5.40 8.74
N SER A 73 2.15 4.65 9.84
CA SER A 73 2.52 3.24 9.87
C SER A 73 1.60 2.43 10.78
N TRP A 74 1.37 1.18 10.38
CA TRP A 74 0.64 0.20 11.19
C TRP A 74 1.53 -0.37 12.29
N VAL A 75 0.99 -0.47 13.51
CA VAL A 75 1.63 -1.14 14.65
C VAL A 75 0.79 -2.34 15.05
N ALA A 76 1.36 -3.52 14.87
CA ALA A 76 0.71 -4.77 15.21
C ALA A 76 0.55 -4.94 16.73
N PRO A 77 -0.46 -5.70 17.19
CA PRO A 77 -0.61 -6.05 18.59
C PRO A 77 0.67 -6.69 19.16
N LYS A 78 0.99 -6.40 20.41
CA LYS A 78 2.12 -7.02 21.13
C LYS A 78 2.08 -8.55 21.11
N SER A 79 0.87 -9.14 21.02
CA SER A 79 0.69 -10.58 20.92
C SER A 79 1.17 -11.18 19.60
N GLU A 80 1.23 -10.39 18.53
CA GLU A 80 1.72 -10.80 17.21
C GLU A 80 3.16 -10.40 16.98
N ASP A 81 3.51 -9.15 17.32
CA ASP A 81 4.87 -8.63 17.26
C ASP A 81 5.27 -8.07 18.65
N PRO A 82 6.05 -8.82 19.44
CA PRO A 82 6.50 -8.33 20.75
C PRO A 82 7.56 -7.24 20.64
N THR A 83 8.11 -6.98 19.45
CA THR A 83 9.19 -6.02 19.22
C THR A 83 8.66 -4.59 19.36
N LYS A 84 9.38 -3.76 20.12
CA LYS A 84 9.03 -2.33 20.22
C LYS A 84 9.32 -1.64 18.89
N ARG A 85 8.31 -1.04 18.26
CA ARG A 85 8.46 -0.31 16.99
C ARG A 85 9.16 1.01 17.23
N THR A 86 10.27 1.24 16.52
CA THR A 86 11.07 2.46 16.68
C THR A 86 10.65 3.50 15.63
N PHE A 87 10.44 4.73 16.08
CA PHE A 87 10.11 5.88 15.24
C PHE A 87 11.07 7.03 15.55
N PHE A 88 11.46 7.78 14.53
CA PHE A 88 12.37 8.91 14.67
C PHE A 88 11.61 10.23 14.57
N SER A 89 12.12 11.26 15.24
CA SER A 89 11.60 12.62 15.09
C SER A 89 11.79 13.11 13.64
N ASN A 90 11.07 14.15 13.24
CA ASN A 90 11.15 14.72 11.88
C ASN A 90 12.48 15.42 11.55
N LYS A 91 13.49 15.36 12.43
CA LYS A 91 14.83 15.89 12.17
C LYS A 91 15.61 14.92 11.27
N SER A 92 16.10 15.42 10.14
CA SER A 92 16.87 14.62 9.17
C SER A 92 18.37 14.68 9.44
N TYR A 93 19.03 13.53 9.35
CA TYR A 93 20.48 13.39 9.49
C TYR A 93 21.07 12.58 8.33
N LEU A 94 22.25 12.97 7.87
CA LEU A 94 23.09 12.05 7.08
C LEU A 94 23.67 10.98 8.01
N PRO A 95 24.01 9.77 7.54
CA PRO A 95 24.52 8.69 8.40
C PRO A 95 25.72 9.10 9.29
N LEU A 96 26.64 9.92 8.76
CA LEU A 96 27.80 10.42 9.51
C LEU A 96 27.46 11.54 10.51
N LYS A 97 26.30 12.19 10.35
CA LYS A 97 25.80 13.27 11.21
C LYS A 97 24.72 12.80 12.18
N THR A 98 24.30 11.53 12.12
CA THR A 98 23.36 10.94 13.08
C THR A 98 23.95 11.04 14.49
N PRO A 99 23.23 11.60 15.47
CA PRO A 99 23.66 11.61 16.87
C PRO A 99 24.01 10.20 17.35
N GLU A 100 25.11 10.05 18.10
CA GLU A 100 25.61 8.73 18.55
C GLU A 100 24.52 7.84 19.18
N PRO A 101 23.66 8.33 20.11
CA PRO A 101 22.62 7.49 20.71
C PRO A 101 21.59 6.96 19.72
N LEU A 102 21.40 7.63 18.58
CA LEU A 102 20.43 7.22 17.55
C LEU A 102 21.02 6.24 16.53
N LYS A 103 22.35 6.11 16.45
CA LYS A 103 22.99 5.24 15.46
C LYS A 103 22.64 3.76 15.67
N GLN A 104 22.62 3.32 16.92
CA GLN A 104 22.27 1.94 17.25
C GLN A 104 20.80 1.66 16.89
N LEU A 105 19.88 2.55 17.28
CA LEU A 105 18.46 2.44 16.92
C LEU A 105 18.24 2.45 15.40
N GLN A 106 18.96 3.31 14.67
CA GLN A 106 18.89 3.36 13.21
C GLN A 106 19.35 2.06 12.57
N LYS A 107 20.43 1.47 13.09
CA LYS A 107 20.95 0.19 12.61
C LYS A 107 19.95 -0.94 12.88
N GLU A 108 19.39 -1.02 14.08
CA GLU A 108 18.40 -2.04 14.47
C GLU A 108 17.14 -1.99 13.60
N GLU A 109 16.61 -0.78 13.34
CA GLU A 109 15.46 -0.61 12.44
C GLU A 109 15.80 -1.05 11.01
N LEU A 110 17.00 -0.70 10.50
CA LEU A 110 17.44 -1.13 9.17
C LEU A 110 17.60 -2.65 9.08
N GLU A 111 18.15 -3.29 10.09
CA GLU A 111 18.28 -4.74 10.16
C GLU A 111 16.91 -5.44 10.21
N THR A 112 15.95 -4.83 10.90
CA THR A 112 14.55 -5.27 10.93
C THR A 112 13.90 -5.16 9.56
N LEU A 113 14.04 -4.02 8.87
CA LEU A 113 13.52 -3.83 7.52
C LEU A 113 14.16 -4.77 6.49
N GLN A 114 15.41 -5.20 6.73
CA GLN A 114 16.10 -6.19 5.90
C GLN A 114 15.78 -7.63 6.30
N GLY A 115 14.99 -7.86 7.35
CA GLY A 115 14.64 -9.18 7.86
C GLY A 115 15.81 -9.96 8.48
N LYS A 116 16.91 -9.30 8.84
CA LYS A 116 18.10 -9.96 9.42
C LYS A 116 17.87 -10.57 10.80
N ASN A 117 16.88 -10.05 11.51
CA ASN A 117 16.45 -10.50 12.82
C ASN A 117 15.27 -11.49 12.76
N ARG A 118 14.83 -11.94 11.57
CA ARG A 118 13.78 -12.96 11.48
C ARG A 118 14.30 -14.34 11.90
N GLU A 119 13.46 -15.04 12.64
CA GLU A 119 13.70 -16.43 13.01
C GLU A 119 13.28 -17.38 11.90
N GLY A 120 14.26 -17.76 11.06
CA GLY A 120 14.08 -18.77 10.02
C GLY A 120 13.54 -18.22 8.69
N ASP A 121 13.57 -19.10 7.68
CA ASP A 121 13.13 -18.80 6.31
C ASP A 121 11.69 -19.32 6.12
N HIS A 122 10.74 -18.63 6.75
CA HIS A 122 9.32 -18.90 6.58
C HIS A 122 8.62 -17.76 5.83
N GLU A 123 7.43 -18.07 5.32
CA GLU A 123 6.54 -17.11 4.65
C GLU A 123 6.36 -15.83 5.46
N PHE A 124 6.36 -14.68 4.77
CA PHE A 124 6.20 -13.40 5.44
C PHE A 124 4.77 -13.25 6.00
N LYS A 125 4.69 -12.79 7.24
CA LYS A 125 3.43 -12.53 7.94
C LYS A 125 2.94 -11.13 7.60
N LYS A 126 1.62 -10.94 7.63
CA LYS A 126 0.97 -9.68 7.24
C LYS A 126 1.54 -8.44 7.95
N PHE A 127 1.86 -8.54 9.24
CA PHE A 127 2.37 -7.40 10.01
C PHE A 127 3.84 -7.05 9.73
N GLU A 128 4.59 -7.93 9.07
CA GLU A 128 6.01 -7.74 8.85
C GLU A 128 6.27 -6.61 7.84
N ARG A 129 7.41 -5.93 8.00
CA ARG A 129 7.85 -4.81 7.15
C ARG A 129 9.19 -5.13 6.48
N VAL A 130 9.36 -6.36 6.02
CA VAL A 130 10.62 -6.84 5.44
C VAL A 130 10.65 -6.57 3.96
N TYR A 131 11.67 -5.83 3.54
CA TYR A 131 11.98 -5.50 2.17
C TYR A 131 13.14 -6.38 1.70
N ASP A 132 12.81 -7.39 0.91
CA ASP A 132 13.78 -8.29 0.31
C ASP A 132 13.41 -8.58 -1.16
N TYR A 133 14.35 -9.15 -1.91
CA TYR A 133 14.24 -9.33 -3.35
C TYR A 133 14.08 -10.79 -3.72
N ASP A 134 13.27 -11.02 -4.75
CA ASP A 134 13.18 -12.33 -5.38
C ASP A 134 12.89 -12.16 -6.88
N VAL A 135 12.97 -13.26 -7.62
CA VAL A 135 12.67 -13.34 -9.05
C VAL A 135 11.16 -13.54 -9.26
N TYR A 136 10.69 -13.32 -10.48
CA TYR A 136 9.32 -13.64 -10.89
C TYR A 136 9.23 -15.13 -11.20
N ASN A 137 9.27 -15.95 -10.16
CA ASN A 137 8.99 -17.39 -10.18
C ASN A 137 7.61 -17.73 -9.63
N ASP A 138 6.78 -16.72 -9.38
CA ASP A 138 5.47 -16.81 -8.72
C ASP A 138 4.32 -16.49 -9.68
N VAL A 139 4.57 -16.28 -10.99
CA VAL A 139 3.54 -15.95 -11.99
C VAL A 139 2.75 -17.17 -12.46
N GLY A 140 3.42 -18.30 -12.69
CA GLY A 140 2.78 -19.54 -13.15
C GLY A 140 2.04 -20.29 -12.02
N ASN A 141 1.16 -21.21 -12.38
CA ASN A 141 0.49 -22.11 -11.41
C ASN A 141 0.49 -23.58 -11.87
N PRO A 142 1.67 -24.20 -12.06
CA PRO A 142 1.78 -25.54 -12.62
C PRO A 142 1.30 -26.66 -11.68
N ASP A 143 1.11 -26.37 -10.39
CA ASP A 143 0.51 -27.30 -9.44
C ASP A 143 -0.99 -27.48 -9.69
N LYS A 144 -1.68 -26.43 -10.14
CA LYS A 144 -3.10 -26.46 -10.52
C LYS A 144 -3.28 -27.09 -11.90
N ASP A 145 -2.50 -26.66 -12.88
CA ASP A 145 -2.55 -27.14 -14.26
C ASP A 145 -1.17 -26.96 -14.92
N PRO A 146 -0.56 -28.03 -15.47
CA PRO A 146 0.71 -27.95 -16.19
C PRO A 146 0.76 -26.89 -17.31
N GLU A 147 -0.35 -26.57 -17.96
CA GLU A 147 -0.41 -25.54 -19.02
C GLU A 147 -0.25 -24.11 -18.47
N LEU A 148 -0.44 -23.93 -17.16
CA LEU A 148 -0.19 -22.68 -16.45
C LEU A 148 1.27 -22.52 -16.02
N ALA A 149 2.18 -23.41 -16.44
CA ALA A 149 3.61 -23.22 -16.26
C ALA A 149 4.10 -21.96 -16.98
N ARG A 150 4.93 -21.17 -16.30
CA ARG A 150 5.56 -19.98 -16.86
C ARG A 150 7.06 -19.99 -16.54
N PRO A 151 7.90 -19.46 -17.44
CA PRO A 151 9.33 -19.39 -17.19
C PRO A 151 9.63 -18.44 -16.01
N VAL A 152 10.70 -18.72 -15.28
CA VAL A 152 11.20 -17.83 -14.22
C VAL A 152 11.86 -16.60 -14.85
N MET A 153 11.42 -15.40 -14.46
CA MET A 153 11.98 -14.14 -14.97
C MET A 153 12.81 -13.44 -13.87
N GLY A 154 14.00 -12.97 -14.22
CA GLY A 154 15.00 -12.40 -13.30
C GLY A 154 16.34 -13.16 -13.28
N GLY A 155 16.44 -14.29 -13.99
CA GLY A 155 17.68 -15.05 -14.14
C GLY A 155 18.51 -14.60 -15.35
N LEU A 156 19.58 -15.35 -15.65
CA LEU A 156 20.44 -15.10 -16.82
C LEU A 156 19.72 -15.38 -18.15
N SER A 157 18.84 -16.40 -18.18
CA SER A 157 18.08 -16.76 -19.38
C SER A 157 16.98 -15.76 -19.72
N HIS A 158 16.36 -15.17 -18.70
CA HIS A 158 15.29 -14.20 -18.82
C HIS A 158 15.56 -13.02 -17.87
N PRO A 159 16.47 -12.09 -18.24
CA PRO A 159 16.77 -10.94 -17.40
C PRO A 159 15.51 -10.10 -17.16
N TYR A 160 15.25 -9.79 -15.89
CA TYR A 160 14.10 -8.99 -15.49
C TYR A 160 14.37 -8.33 -14.13
N PRO A 161 13.75 -7.16 -13.82
CA PRO A 161 13.81 -6.58 -12.49
C PRO A 161 13.42 -7.58 -11.40
N ARG A 162 13.95 -7.40 -10.19
CA ARG A 162 13.50 -8.15 -9.01
C ARG A 162 12.14 -7.64 -8.55
N ARG A 163 11.42 -8.48 -7.82
CA ARG A 163 10.18 -8.13 -7.12
C ARG A 163 10.37 -8.26 -5.62
N CYS A 164 9.39 -7.78 -4.84
CA CYS A 164 9.38 -7.98 -3.40
C CYS A 164 9.25 -9.47 -3.08
N LYS A 165 10.17 -9.99 -2.27
CA LYS A 165 10.12 -11.36 -1.78
C LYS A 165 8.87 -11.57 -0.94
N THR A 166 8.26 -12.74 -1.06
CA THR A 166 7.02 -13.14 -0.36
C THR A 166 7.25 -14.34 0.56
N GLY A 167 8.22 -15.19 0.21
CA GLY A 167 8.65 -16.31 1.05
C GLY A 167 7.64 -17.47 1.13
N ARG A 168 6.64 -17.52 0.24
CA ARG A 168 5.70 -18.66 0.21
C ARG A 168 6.47 -19.90 -0.19
N LYS A 169 5.89 -21.04 0.16
CA LYS A 169 6.53 -22.34 -0.08
C LYS A 169 6.69 -22.58 -1.58
N PRO A 170 7.79 -23.24 -2.00
CA PRO A 170 7.94 -23.69 -3.37
C PRO A 170 6.90 -24.76 -3.73
N SER A 171 6.61 -24.88 -5.02
CA SER A 171 5.77 -25.95 -5.56
C SER A 171 6.38 -27.31 -5.24
N ARG A 172 5.51 -28.28 -4.96
CA ARG A 172 5.95 -29.67 -4.70
C ARG A 172 6.54 -30.34 -5.94
N LYS A 173 6.02 -29.98 -7.12
CA LYS A 173 6.45 -30.56 -8.41
C LYS A 173 7.61 -29.77 -9.03
N TYR A 174 7.64 -28.45 -8.81
CA TYR A 174 8.61 -27.55 -9.43
C TYR A 174 9.27 -26.66 -8.36
N PRO A 175 10.36 -27.11 -7.70
CA PRO A 175 10.96 -26.41 -6.57
C PRO A 175 11.46 -24.99 -6.86
N SER A 176 11.68 -24.66 -8.14
CA SER A 176 12.06 -23.32 -8.58
C SER A 176 10.90 -22.33 -8.67
N ILE A 177 9.66 -22.80 -8.55
CA ILE A 177 8.42 -22.02 -8.69
C ILE A 177 7.79 -21.84 -7.30
N GLU A 178 7.44 -20.60 -6.97
CA GLU A 178 6.74 -20.29 -5.72
C GLU A 178 5.24 -20.58 -5.86
N THR A 179 4.62 -21.13 -4.82
CA THR A 179 3.18 -21.42 -4.85
C THR A 179 2.32 -20.15 -4.86
N ARG A 180 1.23 -20.19 -5.63
CA ARG A 180 0.21 -19.12 -5.71
C ARG A 180 -0.98 -19.48 -4.83
N LYS A 181 -0.89 -19.20 -3.53
CA LYS A 181 -1.98 -19.39 -2.58
C LYS A 181 -2.12 -18.16 -1.67
N GLY A 182 -3.36 -17.74 -1.42
CA GLY A 182 -3.67 -16.63 -0.52
C GLY A 182 -3.29 -15.27 -1.11
N ASP A 183 -3.17 -14.29 -0.22
CA ASP A 183 -2.76 -12.94 -0.56
C ASP A 183 -1.25 -12.86 -0.78
N PHE A 184 -0.83 -11.92 -1.63
CA PHE A 184 0.58 -11.71 -1.93
C PHE A 184 1.14 -10.72 -0.91
N TYR A 185 2.05 -11.20 -0.07
CA TYR A 185 2.73 -10.35 0.90
C TYR A 185 3.35 -9.12 0.23
N VAL A 186 3.09 -7.97 0.85
CA VAL A 186 3.85 -6.74 0.70
C VAL A 186 4.15 -6.23 2.12
N PRO A 187 5.24 -5.48 2.33
CA PRO A 187 5.50 -4.84 3.62
C PRO A 187 4.27 -4.10 4.12
N ARG A 188 3.94 -4.26 5.41
CA ARG A 188 2.63 -3.86 5.96
C ARG A 188 2.18 -2.44 5.62
N ASP A 189 3.12 -1.49 5.56
CA ASP A 189 2.86 -0.08 5.27
C ASP A 189 2.69 0.24 3.77
N GLU A 190 3.08 -0.70 2.89
CA GLU A 190 2.89 -0.62 1.43
C GLU A 190 1.55 -1.24 1.00
N GLU A 191 0.92 -2.03 1.87
CA GLU A 191 -0.42 -2.56 1.63
C GLU A 191 -1.42 -1.39 1.57
N TRP A 192 -2.30 -1.43 0.57
CA TRP A 192 -3.30 -0.38 0.41
C TRP A 192 -4.29 -0.40 1.57
N SER A 193 -4.76 0.78 1.98
CA SER A 193 -5.90 0.84 2.89
C SER A 193 -7.16 0.28 2.21
N THR A 194 -8.02 -0.41 2.97
CA THR A 194 -9.25 -1.04 2.49
C THR A 194 -10.12 -0.10 1.63
N VAL A 195 -10.13 1.20 1.95
CA VAL A 195 -10.91 2.23 1.24
C VAL A 195 -10.34 2.55 -0.16
N LYS A 196 -9.02 2.42 -0.35
CA LYS A 196 -8.38 2.61 -1.67
C LYS A 196 -8.39 1.32 -2.48
N GLY A 197 -8.29 0.16 -1.82
CA GLY A 197 -8.35 -1.16 -2.47
C GLY A 197 -9.64 -1.38 -3.24
N THR A 198 -10.79 -1.02 -2.66
CA THR A 198 -12.11 -1.15 -3.33
C THR A 198 -12.24 -0.30 -4.58
N ALA A 199 -11.50 0.82 -4.68
CA ALA A 199 -11.46 1.64 -5.89
C ALA A 199 -10.60 1.03 -7.02
N PHE A 200 -9.76 0.02 -6.72
CA PHE A 200 -8.77 -0.54 -7.66
C PHE A 200 -8.88 -2.05 -7.86
N THR A 201 -9.75 -2.75 -7.14
CA THR A 201 -10.06 -4.17 -7.40
C THR A 201 -10.85 -4.35 -8.70
N GLY A 202 -10.22 -4.07 -9.84
CA GLY A 202 -10.76 -4.41 -11.16
C GLY A 202 -10.92 -5.92 -11.35
N THR A 203 -10.20 -6.76 -10.60
CA THR A 203 -10.23 -8.23 -10.73
C THR A 203 -11.51 -8.88 -10.21
N THR A 204 -12.01 -8.49 -9.04
CA THR A 204 -13.30 -8.98 -8.51
C THR A 204 -14.46 -8.54 -9.40
N ILE A 205 -14.34 -7.36 -10.00
CA ILE A 205 -15.38 -6.74 -10.83
C ILE A 205 -15.43 -7.39 -12.22
N LEU A 206 -14.29 -7.63 -12.86
CA LEU A 206 -14.23 -8.37 -14.13
C LEU A 206 -14.77 -9.80 -14.00
N ALA A 207 -14.54 -10.45 -12.85
CA ALA A 207 -15.04 -11.80 -12.58
C ALA A 207 -16.56 -11.84 -12.30
N ALA A 208 -17.15 -10.76 -11.77
CA ALA A 208 -18.59 -10.67 -11.51
C ALA A 208 -19.41 -10.20 -12.73
N LEU A 209 -18.77 -9.50 -13.67
CA LEU A 209 -19.39 -9.03 -14.92
C LEU A 209 -20.18 -10.12 -15.69
N PRO A 210 -19.66 -11.35 -15.91
CA PRO A 210 -20.41 -12.42 -16.59
C PRO A 210 -21.71 -12.82 -15.88
N ALA A 211 -21.70 -12.85 -14.54
CA ALA A 211 -22.87 -13.24 -13.76
C ALA A 211 -23.96 -12.16 -13.75
N ALA A 212 -23.59 -10.92 -14.06
CA ALA A 212 -24.47 -9.76 -13.98
C ALA A 212 -25.07 -9.33 -15.32
N LEU A 213 -24.38 -9.61 -16.41
CA LEU A 213 -24.73 -9.14 -17.74
C LEU A 213 -24.82 -10.35 -18.68
N PRO A 214 -26.00 -11.00 -18.79
CA PRO A 214 -26.22 -12.15 -19.69
C PRO A 214 -25.87 -11.85 -21.15
N GLN A 215 -25.94 -10.58 -21.55
CA GLN A 215 -25.57 -10.12 -22.90
C GLN A 215 -24.05 -10.14 -23.12
N ILE A 216 -23.25 -9.92 -22.06
CA ILE A 216 -21.79 -10.08 -22.08
C ILE A 216 -21.42 -11.56 -21.90
N GLU A 217 -22.31 -12.38 -21.33
CA GLU A 217 -22.11 -13.83 -21.19
C GLU A 217 -21.75 -14.47 -22.54
N ALA A 218 -22.40 -14.10 -23.65
CA ALA A 218 -22.03 -14.59 -24.99
C ALA A 218 -20.59 -14.22 -25.41
N PHE A 219 -20.11 -13.02 -25.04
CA PHE A 219 -18.75 -12.54 -25.32
C PHE A 219 -17.70 -13.16 -24.40
N LEU A 220 -18.09 -13.58 -23.19
CA LEU A 220 -17.21 -14.25 -22.22
C LEU A 220 -17.19 -15.77 -22.40
N LEU A 221 -18.29 -16.36 -22.87
CA LEU A 221 -18.41 -17.77 -23.23
C LEU A 221 -17.61 -18.10 -24.49
N ASP A 222 -17.46 -17.13 -25.40
CA ASP A 222 -16.51 -17.22 -26.51
C ASP A 222 -15.59 -15.98 -26.54
N PRO A 223 -14.42 -16.05 -25.87
CA PRO A 223 -13.41 -14.99 -25.89
C PRO A 223 -12.89 -14.65 -27.30
N ASN A 224 -13.18 -15.50 -28.30
CA ASN A 224 -12.79 -15.29 -29.69
C ASN A 224 -13.93 -14.71 -30.54
N MET A 225 -15.10 -14.41 -29.97
CA MET A 225 -16.21 -13.80 -30.71
C MET A 225 -15.81 -12.39 -31.16
N PRO A 226 -15.70 -12.12 -32.47
CA PRO A 226 -15.32 -10.81 -32.95
C PRO A 226 -16.48 -9.82 -32.78
N PHE A 227 -16.16 -8.54 -32.57
CA PHE A 227 -17.16 -7.49 -32.76
C PHE A 227 -17.66 -7.52 -34.21
N PRO A 228 -18.98 -7.46 -34.44
CA PRO A 228 -19.53 -7.58 -35.79
C PRO A 228 -19.19 -6.37 -36.67
N HIS A 229 -19.02 -5.17 -36.08
CA HIS A 229 -18.57 -3.96 -36.76
C HIS A 229 -18.03 -2.92 -35.77
N PHE A 230 -17.30 -1.91 -36.27
CA PHE A 230 -16.76 -0.82 -35.43
C PHE A 230 -17.81 -0.08 -34.62
N LYS A 231 -19.03 0.08 -35.16
CA LYS A 231 -20.14 0.70 -34.42
C LYS A 231 -20.50 -0.05 -33.13
N SER A 232 -20.30 -1.37 -33.06
CA SER A 232 -20.52 -2.14 -31.83
C SER A 232 -19.51 -1.80 -30.73
N ILE A 233 -18.32 -1.32 -31.10
CA ILE A 233 -17.30 -0.84 -30.16
C ILE A 233 -17.65 0.57 -29.70
N GLU A 234 -18.10 1.44 -30.62
CA GLU A 234 -18.55 2.80 -30.29
C GLU A 234 -19.78 2.79 -29.36
N ASN A 235 -20.73 1.87 -29.59
CA ASN A 235 -21.93 1.75 -28.78
C ASN A 235 -21.63 1.44 -27.30
N LEU A 236 -20.47 0.86 -26.97
CA LEU A 236 -20.04 0.70 -25.58
C LEU A 236 -19.91 2.04 -24.84
N PHE A 237 -19.60 3.12 -25.57
CA PHE A 237 -19.42 4.47 -25.05
C PHE A 237 -20.62 5.40 -25.30
N GLU A 238 -21.45 5.11 -26.30
CA GLU A 238 -22.60 5.95 -26.70
C GLU A 238 -23.94 5.45 -26.15
N GLU A 239 -24.22 4.16 -26.31
CA GLU A 239 -25.50 3.54 -25.94
C GLU A 239 -25.39 2.78 -24.61
N GLY A 240 -24.20 2.28 -24.28
CA GLY A 240 -23.93 1.53 -23.06
C GLY A 240 -24.44 0.09 -23.12
N ILE A 241 -24.39 -0.59 -21.97
CA ILE A 241 -24.88 -1.96 -21.81
C ILE A 241 -26.00 -1.96 -20.78
N GLU A 242 -27.17 -2.51 -21.14
CA GLU A 242 -28.30 -2.65 -20.23
C GLU A 242 -27.97 -3.66 -19.11
N ILE A 243 -28.17 -3.23 -17.86
CA ILE A 243 -28.00 -4.06 -16.67
C ILE A 243 -29.37 -4.61 -16.22
N PRO A 244 -29.51 -5.93 -15.97
CA PRO A 244 -30.68 -6.49 -15.29
C PRO A 244 -30.89 -5.87 -13.90
N LYS A 245 -32.11 -5.44 -13.59
CA LYS A 245 -32.46 -4.70 -12.35
C LYS A 245 -32.27 -5.49 -11.03
N ASP A 246 -32.11 -6.81 -11.09
CA ASP A 246 -32.14 -7.70 -9.92
C ASP A 246 -30.78 -8.11 -9.34
N THR A 247 -29.65 -7.60 -9.86
CA THR A 247 -28.34 -8.18 -9.50
C THR A 247 -27.59 -7.53 -8.34
N GLY A 248 -28.09 -6.44 -7.74
CA GLY A 248 -27.38 -5.75 -6.64
C GLY A 248 -25.99 -5.20 -7.02
N LEU A 249 -25.67 -5.21 -8.32
CA LEU A 249 -24.34 -4.92 -8.84
C LEU A 249 -23.97 -3.44 -8.82
N PHE A 250 -24.95 -2.55 -8.65
CA PHE A 250 -24.74 -1.10 -8.58
C PHE A 250 -23.73 -0.68 -7.51
N SER A 251 -23.68 -1.41 -6.40
CA SER A 251 -22.72 -1.17 -5.31
C SER A 251 -21.28 -1.56 -5.65
N LEU A 252 -21.06 -2.28 -6.75
CA LEU A 252 -19.78 -2.82 -7.20
C LEU A 252 -19.28 -2.18 -8.51
N ILE A 253 -20.02 -1.22 -9.07
CA ILE A 253 -19.64 -0.53 -10.31
C ILE A 253 -18.43 0.37 -10.02
N PRO A 254 -17.26 0.12 -10.61
CA PRO A 254 -16.10 0.96 -10.40
C PRO A 254 -16.28 2.32 -11.11
N ARG A 255 -15.54 3.33 -10.66
CA ARG A 255 -15.55 4.70 -11.22
C ARG A 255 -15.17 4.83 -12.71
N ILE A 256 -14.90 3.73 -13.39
CA ILE A 256 -14.60 3.66 -14.84
C ILE A 256 -15.89 3.69 -15.69
N PHE A 257 -17.04 3.47 -15.04
CA PHE A 257 -18.35 3.57 -15.67
C PHE A 257 -19.11 4.78 -15.14
N LYS A 258 -19.76 5.49 -16.05
CA LYS A 258 -20.85 6.40 -15.68
C LYS A 258 -22.12 5.56 -15.60
N ALA A 259 -22.57 5.30 -14.39
CA ALA A 259 -23.91 4.76 -14.18
C ALA A 259 -24.91 5.88 -14.46
N ILE A 260 -25.68 5.76 -15.55
CA ILE A 260 -26.81 6.65 -15.81
C ILE A 260 -28.04 5.91 -15.31
N ALA A 261 -28.48 6.22 -14.10
CA ALA A 261 -29.78 5.79 -13.62
C ALA A 261 -30.85 6.65 -14.30
N ALA A 262 -31.46 6.14 -15.36
CA ALA A 262 -32.65 6.73 -15.96
C ALA A 262 -33.89 5.95 -15.48
N GLU A 263 -35.03 6.63 -15.32
CA GLU A 263 -36.23 6.12 -14.66
C GLU A 263 -36.85 4.84 -15.31
N ALA A 264 -36.37 4.42 -16.49
CA ALA A 264 -36.83 3.21 -17.18
C ALA A 264 -35.80 2.06 -17.22
N GLU A 265 -34.50 2.33 -17.34
CA GLU A 265 -33.45 1.34 -17.62
C GLU A 265 -32.13 1.71 -16.94
N ASP A 266 -31.47 0.69 -16.40
CA ASP A 266 -30.18 0.81 -15.73
C ASP A 266 -29.08 0.57 -16.77
N ILE A 267 -28.44 1.64 -17.25
CA ILE A 267 -27.45 1.57 -18.34
C ILE A 267 -26.04 1.78 -17.80
N LEU A 268 -25.13 0.87 -18.15
CA LEU A 268 -23.71 0.94 -17.89
C LEU A 268 -22.98 1.58 -19.08
N LEU A 269 -22.57 2.84 -18.94
CA LEU A 269 -21.83 3.56 -20.00
C LEU A 269 -20.34 3.60 -19.67
N PHE A 270 -19.50 3.14 -20.59
CA PHE A 270 -18.06 3.37 -20.49
C PHE A 270 -17.76 4.86 -20.72
N GLU A 271 -16.77 5.41 -20.01
CA GLU A 271 -16.29 6.75 -20.37
C GLU A 271 -15.68 6.74 -21.78
N SER A 272 -16.13 7.68 -22.62
CA SER A 272 -15.59 7.83 -23.97
C SER A 272 -14.08 8.09 -23.93
N PRO A 273 -13.27 7.32 -24.67
CA PRO A 273 -11.85 7.58 -24.82
C PRO A 273 -11.65 9.01 -25.32
N ILE A 274 -10.67 9.72 -24.75
CA ILE A 274 -10.31 11.09 -25.15
C ILE A 274 -10.07 11.20 -26.67
N LEU A 275 -9.64 10.11 -27.31
CA LEU A 275 -9.38 10.03 -28.75
C LEU A 275 -10.66 10.02 -29.61
N LEU A 276 -11.82 9.65 -29.07
CA LEU A 276 -13.11 9.60 -29.77
C LEU A 276 -13.96 10.85 -29.56
N ASP A 277 -13.51 11.78 -28.71
CA ASP A 277 -14.21 13.03 -28.44
C ASP A 277 -13.92 14.06 -29.54
N SER A 278 -14.74 14.02 -30.59
CA SER A 278 -14.63 14.88 -31.79
C SER A 278 -14.88 16.38 -31.53
N THR A 279 -15.19 16.78 -30.29
CA THR A 279 -15.48 18.18 -29.94
C THR A 279 -14.24 19.03 -29.62
N ASN A 280 -13.03 18.46 -29.57
CA ASN A 280 -11.79 19.18 -29.22
C ASN A 280 -10.89 19.52 -30.43
N PHE A 281 -11.47 19.92 -31.57
CA PHE A 281 -10.73 20.59 -32.65
C PHE A 281 -10.54 22.09 -32.38
N PHE A 282 -9.79 22.45 -31.34
CA PHE A 282 -9.10 23.75 -31.24
C PHE A 282 -7.91 23.62 -30.29
N ASN A 283 -6.71 23.52 -30.85
CA ASN A 283 -5.46 23.76 -30.13
C ASN A 283 -5.33 25.29 -29.93
N PRO A 284 -5.02 25.81 -28.73
CA PRO A 284 -3.60 25.97 -28.37
C PRO A 284 -3.32 25.95 -26.84
N PRO A 285 -2.08 26.28 -26.44
CA PRO A 285 -0.93 25.39 -26.39
C PRO A 285 -1.01 24.41 -25.20
N LEU A 286 -0.27 23.29 -25.27
CA LEU A 286 0.03 22.48 -24.09
C LEU A 286 0.77 23.36 -23.05
N TYR A 287 0.03 23.98 -22.13
CA TYR A 287 0.51 24.12 -20.77
C TYR A 287 0.23 22.79 -20.09
N ILE A 288 1.23 21.93 -20.11
CA ILE A 288 1.29 20.80 -19.20
C ILE A 288 1.43 21.38 -17.79
N TYR A 289 0.31 21.61 -17.10
CA TYR A 289 0.31 21.58 -15.64
C TYR A 289 0.45 20.11 -15.24
N ILE A 290 1.67 19.58 -15.29
CA ILE A 290 1.98 18.47 -14.40
C ILE A 290 2.05 19.10 -13.01
N GLN A 291 1.01 18.85 -12.22
CA GLN A 291 1.08 19.07 -10.78
C GLN A 291 1.98 17.97 -10.19
N PHE A 292 3.29 18.10 -10.38
CA PHE A 292 4.25 17.46 -9.50
C PHE A 292 4.29 18.29 -8.23
N CYS A 293 3.82 17.73 -7.12
CA CYS A 293 4.17 18.24 -5.80
C CYS A 293 5.62 17.82 -5.52
N ILE A 294 6.57 18.60 -6.02
CA ILE A 294 7.96 18.56 -5.60
C ILE A 294 8.06 19.42 -4.34
N LYS A 295 8.23 18.78 -3.19
CA LYS A 295 8.65 19.46 -1.96
C LYS A 295 10.18 19.59 -2.01
N LEU A 296 10.67 20.72 -2.50
CA LEU A 296 12.05 21.13 -2.32
C LEU A 296 12.14 22.05 -1.10
N ALA A 297 13.01 21.69 -0.17
CA ALA A 297 13.44 22.54 0.92
C ALA A 297 14.25 23.73 0.38
N SER A 298 14.15 24.88 1.05
CA SER A 298 15.03 26.03 0.88
C SER A 298 15.53 26.47 2.25
N TYR A 299 16.87 26.53 2.39
CA TYR A 299 17.58 27.44 3.30
C TYR A 299 17.90 28.71 2.49
N ASN A 300 18.08 29.93 3.03
CA ASN A 300 19.16 30.33 3.93
C ASN A 300 19.04 31.80 4.41
N LEU A 301 19.68 32.04 5.56
CA LEU A 301 20.44 33.23 6.03
C LEU A 301 19.77 34.60 6.19
N THR A 302 19.58 34.98 7.46
CA THR A 302 20.46 35.97 8.11
C THR A 302 20.93 35.40 9.45
#